data_AF-A0A7W0V3Q3-F1
#
_entry.id   AF-A0A7W0V3Q3-F1
#
_cell.length_a   1.000
_cell.length_b   1.000
_cell.length_c   1.000
_cell.angle_alpha   90.00
_cell.angle_beta   90.00
_cell.angle_gamma   90.00
#
_symmetry.space_group_name_H-M   'P 1'
#
loop_
_entity.id
_entity.type
_entity.pdbx_description
1 polymer ?
#
loop_
_entity_poly.entity_id
_entity_poly.type
_entity_poly.pdbx_seq_one_letter_code
_entity_poly.pdbx_strand_id
1 'polypeptide(L)'
;MNNLLPASDEANLEEGDDRRPPRGPLAITPTITPYTLTLHAGEITERALIIDTETTGRSLTAEIIEVAVCDISGCILFESLVRPTESVPRAAARIHGLTTDCLINAPTWYEVWRQLEPVVNCRTLIAYNAPFDRRMVELECARYRLPAPEVRWRCAMRFIKEINRWRRAPTLEEACRSYQITPGTHRAASDACATALLLQRVLSSSK
;
A
#
# COMPACT_ATOMS: atom_id res chain seq x y z
N MET A 1 32.65 27.97 -51.06
CA MET A 1 32.15 26.61 -51.29
C MET A 1 32.72 25.71 -50.20
N ASN A 2 31.82 25.00 -49.52
CA ASN A 2 32.01 23.91 -48.55
C ASN A 2 32.66 24.20 -47.19
N ASN A 3 31.76 24.48 -46.24
CA ASN A 3 31.73 23.90 -44.89
C ASN A 3 32.16 22.43 -44.84
N LEU A 4 32.88 22.05 -43.80
CA LEU A 4 32.54 20.87 -42.99
C LEU A 4 33.25 20.99 -41.62
N LEU A 5 32.48 21.30 -40.57
CA LEU A 5 32.86 21.01 -39.19
C LEU A 5 32.63 19.51 -38.96
N PRO A 6 33.50 18.79 -38.24
CA PRO A 6 33.18 17.44 -37.82
C PRO A 6 32.10 17.49 -36.72
N ALA A 7 31.13 16.59 -36.87
CA ALA A 7 30.02 16.39 -35.96
C ALA A 7 30.53 16.11 -34.54
N SER A 8 29.92 16.77 -33.56
CA SER A 8 29.97 16.38 -32.16
C SER A 8 29.29 15.03 -31.99
N ASP A 9 29.99 14.09 -31.37
CA ASP A 9 29.42 12.86 -30.83
C ASP A 9 28.38 13.22 -29.75
N GLU A 10 27.12 13.35 -30.15
CA GLU A 10 26.01 13.27 -29.20
C GLU A 10 25.86 11.81 -28.78
N ALA A 11 26.43 11.50 -27.62
CA ALA A 11 26.03 10.33 -26.87
C ALA A 11 24.51 10.41 -26.65
N ASN A 12 23.76 9.50 -27.26
CA ASN A 12 22.37 9.20 -26.90
C ASN A 12 22.33 8.84 -25.42
N LEU A 13 22.08 9.82 -24.56
CA LEU A 13 21.51 9.60 -23.25
C LEU A 13 20.05 9.21 -23.53
N GLU A 14 19.76 7.91 -23.57
CA GLU A 14 18.40 7.43 -23.42
C GLU A 14 17.89 7.95 -22.06
N GLU A 15 17.19 9.09 -22.05
CA GLU A 15 16.33 9.46 -20.94
C GLU A 15 15.35 8.30 -20.75
N GLY A 16 15.61 7.48 -19.74
CA GLY A 16 14.79 6.33 -19.41
C GLY A 16 13.34 6.78 -19.26
N ASP A 17 12.43 6.10 -19.96
CA ASP A 17 11.00 6.27 -19.75
C ASP A 17 10.67 5.87 -18.31
N ASP A 18 10.74 6.81 -17.37
CA ASP A 18 10.48 6.63 -15.92
C ASP A 18 9.08 6.06 -15.66
N ARG A 19 8.22 5.98 -16.69
CA ARG A 19 6.94 5.26 -16.66
C ARG A 19 7.09 3.74 -16.61
N ARG A 20 8.25 3.17 -16.93
CA ARG A 20 8.42 1.72 -17.08
C ARG A 20 9.43 1.15 -16.09
N PRO A 21 9.13 -0.01 -15.48
CA PRO A 21 10.09 -0.68 -14.64
C PRO A 21 11.36 -1.04 -15.42
N PRO A 22 12.52 -1.14 -14.74
CA PRO A 22 13.80 -1.48 -15.39
C PRO A 22 13.72 -2.82 -16.16
N ARG A 23 14.53 -2.99 -17.22
CA ARG A 23 14.64 -4.23 -18.05
C ARG A 23 15.81 -5.14 -17.61
N GLY A 24 15.72 -6.47 -17.79
CA GLY A 24 16.73 -7.49 -17.38
C GLY A 24 16.22 -8.63 -16.46
N PRO A 25 16.96 -9.73 -16.26
CA PRO A 25 16.51 -10.88 -15.45
C PRO A 25 16.60 -10.65 -13.93
N LEU A 26 15.67 -11.27 -13.17
CA LEU A 26 15.62 -11.27 -11.71
C LEU A 26 16.69 -12.17 -11.08
N ALA A 27 17.29 -11.73 -9.98
CA ALA A 27 17.85 -12.60 -8.96
C ALA A 27 17.39 -12.09 -7.59
N ILE A 28 16.20 -12.50 -7.17
CA ILE A 28 15.73 -12.33 -5.79
C ILE A 28 15.24 -13.69 -5.30
N THR A 29 16.03 -14.29 -4.42
CA THR A 29 15.59 -15.42 -3.61
C THR A 29 14.63 -14.89 -2.55
N PRO A 30 13.34 -15.28 -2.53
CA PRO A 30 12.48 -14.90 -1.43
C PRO A 30 13.02 -15.56 -0.17
N THR A 31 13.40 -14.77 0.83
CA THR A 31 13.59 -15.27 2.18
C THR A 31 12.22 -15.74 2.67
N ILE A 32 11.98 -17.05 2.66
CA ILE A 32 10.75 -17.63 3.20
C ILE A 32 10.87 -17.64 4.72
N THR A 33 10.66 -16.49 5.36
CA THR A 33 10.37 -16.46 6.81
C THR A 33 8.92 -16.91 7.01
N PRO A 34 8.60 -17.75 8.01
CA PRO A 34 7.22 -18.06 8.33
C PRO A 34 6.48 -16.78 8.71
N TYR A 35 5.50 -16.39 7.90
CA TYR A 35 4.79 -15.12 8.07
C TYR A 35 3.55 -15.32 8.96
N THR A 36 3.64 -14.93 10.22
CA THR A 36 2.47 -14.84 11.11
C THR A 36 1.75 -13.52 10.89
N LEU A 37 0.46 -13.58 10.52
CA LEU A 37 -0.42 -12.40 10.41
C LEU A 37 -1.27 -12.16 11.66
N THR A 38 -1.14 -13.02 12.66
CA THR A 38 -1.83 -12.89 13.95
C THR A 38 -1.39 -11.62 14.63
N LEU A 39 -2.34 -10.70 14.83
CA LEU A 39 -2.15 -9.49 15.63
C LEU A 39 -2.46 -9.81 17.08
N HIS A 40 -1.50 -9.56 17.96
CA HIS A 40 -1.71 -9.60 19.40
C HIS A 40 -1.95 -8.20 19.94
N ALA A 41 -2.78 -8.06 20.98
CA ALA A 41 -3.10 -6.76 21.57
C ALA A 41 -1.85 -5.98 21.99
N GLY A 42 -0.82 -6.65 22.51
CA GLY A 42 0.47 -6.04 22.90
C GLY A 42 1.32 -5.53 21.72
N GLU A 43 0.94 -5.81 20.47
CA GLU A 43 1.61 -5.27 19.28
C GLU A 43 0.94 -3.99 18.77
N ILE A 44 -0.26 -3.67 19.24
CA ILE A 44 -0.98 -2.43 18.93
C ILE A 44 -0.41 -1.34 19.86
N THR A 45 0.73 -0.80 19.47
CA THR A 45 1.52 0.18 20.25
C THR A 45 1.74 1.44 19.42
N GLU A 46 2.32 2.47 20.04
CA GLU A 46 2.78 3.68 19.36
C GLU A 46 3.83 3.44 18.27
N ARG A 47 4.43 2.24 18.22
CA ARG A 47 5.38 1.83 17.18
C ARG A 47 4.73 1.08 16.02
N ALA A 48 3.46 0.71 16.14
CA ALA A 48 2.71 0.10 15.06
C ALA A 48 2.17 1.17 14.11
N LEU A 49 2.18 0.85 12.83
CA LEU A 49 1.66 1.70 11.77
C LEU A 49 0.50 1.00 11.11
N ILE A 50 -0.49 1.78 10.68
CA ILE A 50 -1.61 1.29 9.90
C ILE A 50 -1.38 1.66 8.45
N ILE A 51 -1.56 0.70 7.55
CA ILE A 51 -1.45 0.92 6.10
C ILE A 51 -2.72 0.45 5.40
N ASP A 52 -3.10 1.18 4.37
CA ASP A 52 -4.16 0.82 3.44
C ASP A 52 -3.74 1.18 2.01
N THR A 53 -4.26 0.42 1.04
CA THR A 53 -3.98 0.60 -0.39
C THR A 53 -5.24 0.56 -1.23
N GLU A 54 -5.40 1.54 -2.12
CA GLU A 54 -6.35 1.44 -3.24
C GLU A 54 -5.62 0.96 -4.49
N THR A 55 -6.34 0.20 -5.31
CA THR A 55 -5.72 -0.56 -6.41
C THR A 55 -6.55 -0.56 -7.68
N THR A 56 -5.94 -0.90 -8.81
CA THR A 56 -6.65 -1.12 -10.08
C THR A 56 -7.53 -2.39 -10.07
N GLY A 57 -7.68 -3.06 -8.93
CA GLY A 57 -8.51 -4.24 -8.74
C GLY A 57 -7.81 -5.33 -7.93
N ARG A 58 -8.21 -6.58 -8.12
CA ARG A 58 -7.74 -7.71 -7.29
C ARG A 58 -6.95 -8.77 -8.04
N SER A 59 -6.70 -8.54 -9.33
CA SER A 59 -6.01 -9.50 -10.22
C SER A 59 -4.54 -9.70 -9.81
N LEU A 60 -3.87 -10.68 -10.40
CA LEU A 60 -2.43 -10.91 -10.23
C LEU A 60 -1.55 -9.78 -10.79
N THR A 61 -2.11 -8.96 -11.65
CA THR A 61 -1.45 -7.84 -12.32
C THR A 61 -1.91 -6.47 -11.81
N ALA A 62 -2.77 -6.45 -10.79
CA ALA A 62 -3.27 -5.21 -10.20
C ALA A 62 -2.13 -4.36 -9.68
N GLU A 63 -2.36 -3.05 -9.68
CA GLU A 63 -1.39 -2.02 -9.32
C GLU A 63 -1.93 -1.18 -8.17
N ILE A 64 -1.04 -0.71 -7.31
CA ILE A 64 -1.38 0.29 -6.29
C ILE A 64 -1.58 1.64 -7.00
N ILE A 65 -2.66 2.34 -6.64
CA ILE A 65 -2.99 3.68 -7.16
C ILE A 65 -3.16 4.72 -6.04
N GLU A 66 -3.24 4.28 -4.80
CA GLU A 66 -3.18 5.12 -3.61
C GLU A 66 -2.61 4.29 -2.47
N VAL A 67 -1.77 4.89 -1.63
CA VAL A 67 -1.27 4.28 -0.40
C VAL A 67 -1.26 5.34 0.70
N ALA A 68 -1.64 4.94 1.90
CA ALA A 68 -1.52 5.78 3.07
C ALA A 68 -1.04 5.00 4.28
N VAL A 69 -0.29 5.68 5.14
CA VAL A 69 0.19 5.17 6.41
C VAL A 69 -0.13 6.18 7.50
N CYS A 70 -0.76 5.72 8.57
CA CYS A 70 -0.97 6.50 9.79
C CYS A 70 -0.42 5.77 11.01
N ASP A 71 -0.17 6.51 12.09
CA ASP A 71 0.10 5.88 13.39
C ASP A 71 -1.20 5.35 14.02
N ILE A 72 -1.07 4.71 15.19
CA ILE A 72 -2.22 4.16 15.91
C ILE A 72 -3.21 5.22 16.39
N SER A 73 -2.79 6.49 16.53
CA SER A 73 -3.67 7.60 16.90
C SER A 73 -4.51 8.10 15.72
N GLY A 74 -4.18 7.68 14.49
CA GLY A 74 -4.79 8.16 13.26
C GLY A 74 -4.08 9.37 12.66
N CYS A 75 -2.88 9.74 13.13
CA CYS A 75 -2.09 10.79 12.50
C CYS A 75 -1.46 10.24 11.21
N ILE A 76 -1.79 10.84 10.07
CA ILE A 76 -1.23 10.46 8.77
C ILE A 76 0.26 10.81 8.76
N LEU A 77 1.10 9.82 8.48
CA LEU A 77 2.55 9.96 8.37
C LEU A 77 3.01 9.99 6.92
N PHE A 78 2.25 9.35 6.04
CA PHE A 78 2.50 9.32 4.61
C PHE A 78 1.19 9.09 3.87
N GLU A 79 0.99 9.78 2.76
CA GLU A 79 -0.07 9.49 1.80
C GLU A 79 0.40 9.86 0.40
N SER A 80 0.06 9.06 -0.60
CA SER A 80 0.34 9.38 -1.99
C SER A 80 -0.63 8.67 -2.92
N LEU A 81 -1.03 9.39 -3.98
CA LEU A 81 -1.49 8.74 -5.19
C LEU A 81 -0.31 8.04 -5.87
N VAL A 82 -0.61 7.02 -6.67
CA VAL A 82 0.39 6.27 -7.44
C VAL A 82 -0.10 6.18 -8.89
N ARG A 83 0.77 6.50 -9.84
CA ARG A 83 0.48 6.38 -11.26
C ARG A 83 0.63 4.92 -11.70
N PRO A 84 -0.44 4.26 -12.14
CA PRO A 84 -0.37 2.90 -12.65
C PRO A 84 0.23 2.87 -14.06
N THR A 85 0.75 1.71 -14.46
CA THR A 85 1.21 1.48 -15.84
C THR A 85 0.06 1.14 -16.79
N GLU A 86 -1.05 0.60 -16.25
CA GLU A 86 -2.27 0.29 -16.99
C GLU A 86 -3.46 1.19 -16.60
N SER A 87 -4.49 1.24 -17.45
CA SER A 87 -5.68 2.03 -17.16
C SER A 87 -6.45 1.49 -15.95
N VAL A 88 -6.99 2.39 -15.10
CA VAL A 88 -7.84 2.01 -13.97
C VAL A 88 -9.17 1.46 -14.48
N PRO A 89 -9.54 0.20 -14.16
CA PRO A 89 -10.81 -0.37 -14.57
C PRO A 89 -12.00 0.39 -13.95
N ARG A 90 -13.07 0.60 -14.73
CA ARG A 90 -14.30 1.29 -14.26
C ARG A 90 -14.91 0.67 -13.01
N ALA A 91 -14.75 -0.64 -12.81
CA ALA A 91 -15.26 -1.32 -11.63
C ALA A 91 -14.51 -0.92 -10.35
N ALA A 92 -13.18 -0.75 -10.42
CA ALA A 92 -12.38 -0.26 -9.31
C ALA A 92 -12.69 1.23 -9.06
N ALA A 93 -12.68 2.05 -10.12
CA ALA A 93 -12.99 3.48 -10.03
C ALA A 93 -14.37 3.78 -9.40
N ARG A 94 -15.36 2.90 -9.54
CA ARG A 94 -16.67 3.04 -8.87
C ARG A 94 -16.61 2.89 -7.35
N ILE A 95 -15.57 2.25 -6.81
CA ILE A 95 -15.39 2.00 -5.39
C ILE A 95 -14.65 3.17 -4.75
N HIS A 96 -13.44 3.47 -5.24
CA HIS A 96 -12.53 4.46 -4.63
C HIS A 96 -12.55 5.85 -5.30
N GLY A 97 -13.24 5.99 -6.44
CA GLY A 97 -13.41 7.28 -7.13
C GLY A 97 -12.21 7.78 -7.93
N LEU A 98 -11.12 7.01 -8.03
CA LEU A 98 -9.91 7.39 -8.78
C LEU A 98 -9.98 6.88 -10.22
N THR A 99 -9.82 7.77 -11.20
CA THR A 99 -9.74 7.42 -12.62
C THR A 99 -8.30 7.51 -13.12
N THR A 100 -8.01 6.94 -14.29
CA THR A 100 -6.69 7.09 -14.94
C THR A 100 -6.31 8.56 -15.11
N ASP A 101 -7.26 9.43 -15.44
CA ASP A 101 -7.01 10.85 -15.66
C ASP A 101 -6.59 11.57 -14.36
N CYS A 102 -7.13 11.16 -13.20
CA CYS A 102 -6.70 11.67 -11.89
C CYS A 102 -5.24 11.35 -11.58
N LEU A 103 -4.69 10.29 -12.18
CA LEU A 103 -3.39 9.71 -11.83
C LEU A 103 -2.29 10.02 -12.85
N ILE A 104 -2.59 10.74 -13.94
CA ILE A 104 -1.63 10.98 -15.03
C ILE A 104 -0.35 11.70 -14.56
N ASN A 105 -0.50 12.59 -13.57
CA ASN A 105 0.57 13.37 -12.96
C ASN A 105 0.98 12.84 -11.57
N ALA A 106 0.43 11.71 -11.12
CA ALA A 106 0.84 11.11 -9.87
C ALA A 106 2.28 10.54 -9.99
N PRO A 107 3.02 10.43 -8.88
CA PRO A 107 4.31 9.77 -8.87
C PRO A 107 4.16 8.28 -9.18
N THR A 108 5.19 7.68 -9.76
CA THR A 108 5.30 6.23 -9.93
C THR A 108 5.50 5.52 -8.59
N TRP A 109 5.28 4.20 -8.55
CA TRP A 109 5.58 3.44 -7.33
C TRP A 109 7.05 3.57 -6.92
N TYR A 110 7.99 3.69 -7.87
CA TYR A 110 9.40 3.90 -7.55
C TYR A 110 9.63 5.17 -6.71
N GLU A 111 9.03 6.28 -7.13
CA GLU A 111 9.15 7.58 -6.43
C GLU A 111 8.43 7.57 -5.07
N VAL A 112 7.28 6.90 -4.99
CA VAL A 112 6.52 6.73 -3.75
C VAL A 112 7.27 5.83 -2.77
N TRP A 113 7.81 4.71 -3.23
CA TRP A 113 8.52 3.76 -2.40
C TRP A 113 9.75 4.36 -1.73
N ARG A 114 10.53 5.18 -2.46
CA ARG A 114 11.69 5.88 -1.91
C ARG A 114 11.37 6.78 -0.72
N GLN A 115 10.13 7.24 -0.61
CA GLN A 115 9.65 8.05 0.51
C GLN A 115 8.95 7.20 1.57
N LEU A 116 8.21 6.17 1.15
CA LEU A 116 7.45 5.28 2.04
C LEU A 116 8.32 4.29 2.81
N GLU A 117 9.33 3.70 2.17
CA GLU A 117 10.19 2.67 2.78
C GLU A 117 10.80 3.14 4.11
N PRO A 118 11.46 4.32 4.20
CA PRO A 118 12.03 4.79 5.48
C PRO A 118 10.99 5.00 6.58
N VAL A 119 9.72 5.25 6.24
CA VAL A 119 8.63 5.44 7.21
C VAL A 119 8.24 4.10 7.83
N VAL A 120 8.16 3.05 7.01
CA VAL A 120 7.60 1.75 7.45
C VAL A 120 8.65 0.74 7.88
N ASN A 121 9.91 0.88 7.47
CA ASN A 121 10.91 -0.17 7.67
C ASN A 121 11.17 -0.49 9.15
N CYS A 122 11.41 -1.76 9.46
CA CYS A 122 11.61 -2.28 10.80
C CYS A 122 10.43 -2.04 11.78
N ARG A 123 9.23 -1.73 11.27
CA ARG A 123 8.01 -1.54 12.06
C ARG A 123 7.08 -2.76 11.99
N THR A 124 6.07 -2.74 12.86
CA THR A 124 4.88 -3.57 12.70
C THR A 124 3.89 -2.81 11.81
N LEU A 125 3.55 -3.36 10.65
CA LEU A 125 2.51 -2.83 9.77
C LEU A 125 1.22 -3.62 9.95
N ILE A 126 0.17 -2.93 10.32
CA ILE A 126 -1.17 -3.45 10.46
C ILE A 126 -1.98 -2.96 9.25
N ALA A 127 -2.56 -3.88 8.51
CA ALA A 127 -3.57 -3.55 7.51
C ALA A 127 -4.87 -4.24 7.89
N TYR A 128 -6.01 -3.66 7.51
CA TYR A 128 -7.30 -4.29 7.76
C TYR A 128 -7.31 -5.68 7.14
N ASN A 129 -7.02 -5.77 5.83
CA ASN A 129 -6.86 -7.03 5.13
C ASN A 129 -5.39 -7.27 4.73
N ALA A 130 -4.49 -7.35 5.70
CA ALA A 130 -3.05 -7.49 5.46
C ALA A 130 -2.57 -8.49 4.39
N PRO A 131 -3.18 -9.68 4.17
CA PRO A 131 -2.81 -10.52 3.03
C PRO A 131 -2.89 -9.81 1.67
N PHE A 132 -3.85 -8.90 1.50
CA PHE A 132 -4.06 -8.14 0.28
C PHE A 132 -3.03 -7.02 0.15
N ASP A 133 -2.99 -6.10 1.11
CA ASP A 133 -2.09 -4.92 1.07
C ASP A 133 -0.62 -5.35 0.97
N ARG A 134 -0.22 -6.35 1.75
CA ARG A 134 1.11 -6.93 1.66
C ARG A 134 1.42 -7.42 0.25
N ARG A 135 0.53 -8.21 -0.33
CA ARG A 135 0.71 -8.77 -1.67
C ARG A 135 0.84 -7.65 -2.70
N MET A 136 0.05 -6.58 -2.58
CA MET A 136 0.13 -5.43 -3.47
C MET A 136 1.48 -4.73 -3.37
N VAL A 137 1.94 -4.45 -2.14
CA VAL A 137 3.26 -3.84 -1.90
C VAL A 137 4.39 -4.72 -2.44
N GLU A 138 4.35 -6.03 -2.19
CA GLU A 138 5.35 -6.98 -2.71
C GLU A 138 5.33 -7.06 -4.25
N LEU A 139 4.16 -7.04 -4.87
CA LEU A 139 4.02 -7.03 -6.33
C LEU A 139 4.59 -5.76 -6.96
N GLU A 140 4.30 -4.60 -6.37
CA GLU A 140 4.84 -3.32 -6.84
C GLU A 140 6.35 -3.22 -6.64
N CYS A 141 6.87 -3.65 -5.48
CA CYS A 141 8.31 -3.73 -5.25
C CYS A 141 8.98 -4.65 -6.28
N ALA A 142 8.41 -5.83 -6.54
CA ALA A 142 8.93 -6.75 -7.55
C ALA A 142 8.86 -6.15 -8.97
N ARG A 143 7.75 -5.46 -9.31
CA ARG A 143 7.57 -4.78 -10.61
C ARG A 143 8.70 -3.80 -10.87
N TYR A 144 9.06 -2.98 -9.88
CA TYR A 144 10.10 -1.96 -9.99
C TYR A 144 11.50 -2.41 -9.54
N ARG A 145 11.69 -3.69 -9.19
CA ARG A 145 12.96 -4.25 -8.68
C ARG A 145 13.47 -3.57 -7.42
N LEU A 146 12.53 -3.20 -6.56
CA LEU A 146 12.78 -2.61 -5.25
C LEU A 146 12.83 -3.72 -4.19
N PRO A 147 13.60 -3.53 -3.11
CA PRO A 147 13.52 -4.42 -1.97
C PRO A 147 12.11 -4.38 -1.38
N ALA A 148 11.58 -5.55 -1.00
CA ALA A 148 10.37 -5.60 -0.20
C ALA A 148 10.66 -5.03 1.20
N PRO A 149 9.67 -4.40 1.87
CA PRO A 149 9.89 -3.83 3.20
C PRO A 149 10.26 -4.89 4.22
N GLU A 150 11.21 -4.58 5.10
CA GLU A 150 11.54 -5.41 6.26
C GLU A 150 10.58 -5.07 7.41
N VAL A 151 9.37 -5.65 7.35
CA VAL A 151 8.27 -5.32 8.27
C VAL A 151 7.56 -6.56 8.79
N ARG A 152 6.96 -6.41 9.98
CA ARG A 152 6.07 -7.43 10.54
C ARG A 152 4.63 -7.10 10.17
N TRP A 153 4.08 -7.85 9.22
CA TRP A 153 2.68 -7.72 8.81
C TRP A 153 1.73 -8.32 9.84
N ARG A 154 0.63 -7.62 10.12
CA ARG A 154 -0.43 -8.01 11.05
C ARG A 154 -1.80 -7.67 10.49
N CYS A 155 -2.77 -8.57 10.69
CA CYS A 155 -4.08 -8.47 10.07
C CYS A 155 -5.16 -8.08 11.08
N ALA A 156 -5.64 -6.83 11.02
CA ALA A 156 -6.69 -6.37 11.93
C ALA A 156 -8.01 -7.12 11.70
N MET A 157 -8.39 -7.41 10.45
CA MET A 157 -9.63 -8.15 10.15
C MET A 157 -9.69 -9.52 10.85
N ARG A 158 -8.56 -10.25 10.90
CA ARG A 158 -8.49 -11.55 11.61
C ARG A 158 -8.63 -11.37 13.12
N PHE A 159 -7.94 -10.37 13.67
CA PHE A 159 -8.03 -10.02 15.09
C PHE A 159 -9.45 -9.64 15.51
N ILE A 160 -10.11 -8.75 14.74
CA ILE A 160 -11.49 -8.32 15.00
C ILE A 160 -12.47 -9.49 14.90
N LYS A 161 -12.31 -10.36 13.88
CA LYS A 161 -13.13 -11.57 13.77
C LYS A 161 -13.01 -12.44 15.02
N GLU A 162 -11.78 -12.66 15.48
CA GLU A 162 -11.49 -13.53 16.61
C GLU A 162 -12.04 -12.96 17.93
N ILE A 163 -11.71 -11.70 18.24
CA ILE A 163 -12.10 -11.07 19.50
C ILE A 163 -13.62 -10.96 19.64
N ASN A 164 -14.32 -10.71 18.55
CA ASN A 164 -15.78 -10.63 18.55
C ASN A 164 -16.46 -11.97 18.26
N ARG A 165 -15.70 -13.04 18.02
CA ARG A 165 -16.19 -14.39 17.71
C ARG A 165 -17.13 -14.43 16.50
N TRP A 166 -16.85 -13.63 15.47
CA TRP A 166 -17.68 -13.58 14.26
C TRP A 166 -17.51 -14.83 13.42
N ARG A 167 -18.63 -15.33 12.86
CA ARG A 167 -18.65 -16.54 12.02
C ARG A 167 -17.78 -16.39 10.77
N ARG A 168 -17.75 -15.19 10.18
CA ARG A 168 -16.87 -14.83 9.06
C ARG A 168 -16.10 -13.56 9.39
N ALA A 169 -14.98 -13.36 8.70
CA ALA A 169 -14.26 -12.09 8.73
C ALA A 169 -15.17 -10.96 8.17
N PRO A 170 -15.29 -9.84 8.88
CA PRO A 170 -16.07 -8.71 8.39
C PRO A 170 -15.32 -7.77 7.48
N THR A 171 -16.06 -7.00 6.69
CA THR A 171 -15.51 -5.81 6.04
C THR A 171 -15.17 -4.75 7.09
N LEU A 172 -14.28 -3.81 6.75
CA LEU A 172 -13.95 -2.69 7.62
C LEU A 172 -15.21 -1.90 8.00
N GLU A 173 -16.08 -1.68 7.01
CA GLU A 173 -17.36 -1.02 7.18
C GLU A 173 -18.28 -1.73 8.18
N GLU A 174 -18.43 -3.05 8.09
CA GLU A 174 -19.21 -3.85 9.04
C GLU A 174 -18.62 -3.77 10.46
N ALA A 175 -17.30 -3.88 10.58
CA ALA A 175 -16.61 -3.79 11.86
C ALA A 175 -16.77 -2.39 12.48
N CYS A 176 -16.49 -1.31 11.74
CA CYS A 176 -16.66 0.07 12.19
C CYS A 176 -18.10 0.33 12.69
N ARG A 177 -19.12 -0.10 11.93
CA ARG A 177 -20.52 0.04 12.33
C ARG A 177 -20.84 -0.66 13.64
N SER A 178 -20.31 -1.87 13.84
CA SER A 178 -20.53 -2.63 15.09
C SER A 178 -19.96 -1.92 16.33
N TYR A 179 -18.99 -1.04 16.14
CA TYR A 179 -18.37 -0.21 17.18
C TYR A 179 -18.84 1.26 17.15
N GLN A 180 -19.89 1.59 16.40
CA GLN A 180 -20.41 2.95 16.24
C GLN A 180 -19.34 3.95 15.75
N ILE A 181 -18.50 3.49 14.83
CA ILE A 181 -17.47 4.29 14.15
C ILE A 181 -17.95 4.56 12.72
N THR A 182 -17.77 5.78 12.24
CA THR A 182 -18.00 6.12 10.84
C THR A 182 -17.04 5.33 9.96
N PRO A 183 -17.53 4.53 8.99
CA PRO A 183 -16.66 3.81 8.06
C PRO A 183 -15.79 4.75 7.24
N GLY A 184 -14.65 4.23 6.78
CA GLY A 184 -13.85 4.92 5.78
C GLY A 184 -14.56 5.02 4.43
N THR A 185 -14.01 5.82 3.53
CA THR A 185 -14.65 6.23 2.28
C THR A 185 -14.07 5.58 1.04
N HIS A 186 -13.38 4.43 1.17
CA HIS A 186 -12.59 3.84 0.07
C HIS A 186 -11.53 4.80 -0.45
N ARG A 187 -10.82 5.40 0.51
CA ARG A 187 -9.64 6.23 0.29
C ARG A 187 -8.61 5.75 1.28
N ALA A 188 -7.38 5.53 0.83
CA ALA A 188 -6.38 4.85 1.64
C ALA A 188 -6.18 5.51 3.01
N ALA A 189 -6.07 6.84 3.05
CA ALA A 189 -5.90 7.57 4.31
C ALA A 189 -7.12 7.43 5.23
N SER A 190 -8.32 7.50 4.67
CA SER A 190 -9.57 7.36 5.43
C SER A 190 -9.72 5.96 6.02
N ASP A 191 -9.41 4.92 5.25
CA ASP A 191 -9.57 3.52 5.65
C ASP A 191 -8.47 3.09 6.63
N ALA A 192 -7.24 3.61 6.48
CA ALA A 192 -6.17 3.47 7.47
C ALA A 192 -6.56 4.12 8.80
N CYS A 193 -7.07 5.36 8.80
CA CYS A 193 -7.51 6.04 10.02
C CYS A 193 -8.70 5.33 10.67
N ALA A 194 -9.67 4.87 9.89
CA ALA A 194 -10.80 4.09 10.39
C ALA A 194 -10.34 2.78 11.05
N THR A 195 -9.35 2.11 10.46
CA THR A 195 -8.72 0.92 11.03
C THR A 195 -8.00 1.22 12.35
N ALA A 196 -7.26 2.33 12.43
CA ALA A 196 -6.60 2.78 13.66
C ALA A 196 -7.62 3.01 14.79
N LEU A 197 -8.69 3.77 14.51
CA LEU A 197 -9.75 4.07 15.47
C LEU A 197 -10.51 2.81 15.91
N LEU A 198 -10.77 1.89 14.98
CA LEU A 198 -11.38 0.60 15.29
C LEU A 198 -10.53 -0.20 16.28
N LEU A 199 -9.23 -0.33 16.03
CA LEU A 199 -8.31 -1.03 16.94
C LEU A 199 -8.28 -0.39 18.33
N GLN A 200 -8.20 0.95 18.40
CA GLN A 200 -8.28 1.67 19.67
C GLN A 200 -9.57 1.37 20.43
N ARG A 201 -10.73 1.39 19.74
CA ARG A 201 -12.04 1.12 20.36
C ARG A 201 -12.12 -0.32 20.88
N VAL A 202 -11.67 -1.28 20.08
CA VAL A 202 -11.66 -2.70 20.44
C VAL A 202 -10.82 -2.95 21.69
N LEU A 203 -9.63 -2.35 21.78
CA LEU A 203 -8.77 -2.44 22.97
C LEU A 203 -9.39 -1.78 24.20
N SER A 204 -10.15 -0.71 24.01
CA SER A 204 -10.84 0.00 25.08
C SER A 204 -12.04 -0.77 25.62
N SER A 205 -12.75 -1.51 24.75
CA SER A 205 -13.92 -2.32 25.09
C SER A 205 -13.59 -3.73 25.61
N SER A 206 -12.32 -4.13 25.58
CA SER A 206 -11.86 -5.45 26.04
C SER A 206 -11.35 -5.45 27.49
N LYS A 207 -11.56 -4.34 28.21
CA LYS A 207 -11.34 -4.22 29.67
C LYS A 207 -12.67 -4.34 30.40
#